data_AF-A0A2E5XHP8-F1
#
_entry.id   AF-A0A2E5XHP8-F1
#
_cell.length_a   1.000
_cell.length_b   1.000
_cell.length_c   1.000
_cell.angle_alpha   90.00
_cell.angle_beta   90.00
_cell.angle_gamma   90.00
#
_symmetry.space_group_name_H-M   'P 1'
#
loop_
_entity.id
_entity.type
_entity.pdbx_description
1 polymer ?
#
loop_
_entity_poly.entity_id
_entity_poly.type
_entity_poly.pdbx_seq_one_letter_code
_entity_poly.pdbx_strand_id
1 'polypeptide(L)'
;MSLRSKKACIAPLVLIALFEVRADQQEGSLDVFLGKGKYEVQGLFADERNPNPVVAREGTVVASWGDVENNFAPGETGIRVRCSEDEGLTWKDAAKCHILPGGARGSIGPGSACLAGLVRLPVPGRDIVFYSNFDSLTAERRDVTLRVNFDGAKTWPIKRMVLRGSSAYSSVDAGRPQTSSEGWIYILLASGKRHRYEEGYMARFNLSWLLQEERTGDGKLPGWVKR
;
A
#
# COMPACT_ATOMS: atom_id res chain seq x y z
N MET A 1 62.10 -31.61 -24.98
CA MET A 1 61.26 -30.50 -25.49
C MET A 1 59.80 -30.96 -25.42
N SER A 2 59.03 -30.50 -24.43
CA SER A 2 57.60 -30.84 -24.28
C SER A 2 56.85 -29.55 -23.95
N LEU A 3 55.97 -29.11 -24.87
CA LEU A 3 55.19 -27.90 -24.75
C LEU A 3 54.02 -28.11 -23.77
N ARG A 4 53.95 -27.29 -22.71
CA ARG A 4 52.76 -27.17 -21.86
C ARG A 4 51.67 -26.40 -22.62
N SER A 5 50.56 -27.06 -22.93
CA SER A 5 49.31 -26.41 -23.31
C SER A 5 48.66 -25.81 -22.06
N LYS A 6 48.61 -24.48 -21.97
CA LYS A 6 47.75 -23.77 -21.01
C LYS A 6 46.37 -23.63 -21.64
N LYS A 7 45.39 -24.38 -21.15
CA LYS A 7 43.97 -24.10 -21.44
C LYS A 7 43.62 -22.76 -20.79
N ALA A 8 43.24 -21.77 -21.59
CA ALA A 8 42.67 -20.53 -21.10
C ALA A 8 41.23 -20.81 -20.65
N CYS A 9 40.97 -20.72 -19.34
CA CYS A 9 39.62 -20.56 -18.83
C CYS A 9 39.16 -19.14 -19.16
N ILE A 10 38.27 -19.00 -20.15
CA ILE A 10 37.50 -17.77 -20.34
C ILE A 10 36.42 -17.80 -19.23
N ALA A 11 36.66 -17.05 -18.16
CA ALA A 11 35.70 -16.88 -17.08
C ALA A 11 34.47 -16.09 -17.59
N PRO A 12 33.25 -16.38 -17.10
CA PRO A 12 32.01 -15.73 -17.53
C PRO A 12 31.88 -14.36 -16.84
N LEU A 13 32.80 -13.42 -17.10
CA LEU A 13 32.70 -12.07 -16.54
C LEU A 13 31.67 -11.21 -17.27
N VAL A 14 31.35 -11.53 -18.53
CA VAL A 14 30.45 -10.71 -19.36
C VAL A 14 28.98 -10.87 -19.00
N LEU A 15 28.60 -11.95 -18.30
CA LEU A 15 27.19 -12.19 -17.94
C LEU A 15 26.79 -11.53 -16.60
N ILE A 16 27.74 -11.33 -15.67
CA ILE A 16 27.47 -10.72 -14.36
C ILE A 16 27.22 -9.21 -14.49
N ALA A 17 27.97 -8.52 -15.36
CA ALA A 17 27.82 -7.08 -15.58
C ALA A 17 26.45 -6.66 -16.17
N LEU A 18 25.76 -7.55 -16.88
CA LEU A 18 24.43 -7.25 -17.43
C LEU A 18 23.30 -7.31 -16.38
N PHE A 19 23.53 -7.99 -15.25
CA PHE A 19 22.56 -8.04 -14.14
C PHE A 19 22.69 -6.84 -13.21
N GLU A 20 23.91 -6.33 -12.96
CA GLU A 20 24.12 -5.18 -12.09
C GLU A 20 23.67 -3.85 -12.72
N VAL A 21 23.84 -3.67 -14.04
CA VAL A 21 23.56 -2.39 -14.74
C VAL A 21 22.06 -2.04 -14.81
N ARG A 22 21.13 -2.94 -14.50
CA ARG A 22 19.68 -2.67 -14.62
C ARG A 22 19.00 -2.14 -13.36
N ALA A 23 19.60 -2.28 -12.18
CA ALA A 23 19.00 -1.78 -10.94
C ALA A 23 19.11 -0.24 -10.83
N ASP A 24 20.20 0.34 -11.33
CA ASP A 24 20.52 1.77 -11.16
C ASP A 24 19.59 2.74 -11.91
N GLN A 25 18.84 2.28 -12.93
CA GLN A 25 17.93 3.17 -13.67
C GLN A 25 16.62 3.51 -12.94
N GLN A 26 16.33 2.85 -11.81
CA GLN A 26 15.04 2.99 -11.11
C GLN A 26 15.10 3.72 -9.79
N GLU A 27 16.28 3.75 -9.18
CA GLU A 27 16.50 4.43 -7.91
C GLU A 27 17.16 5.77 -8.18
N GLY A 28 16.71 6.81 -7.51
CA GLY A 28 17.36 8.12 -7.56
C GLY A 28 18.72 8.09 -6.84
N SER A 29 19.56 9.09 -7.09
CA SER A 29 20.80 9.26 -6.32
C SER A 29 20.49 9.45 -4.84
N LEU A 30 21.28 8.81 -3.97
CA LEU A 30 21.24 9.04 -2.52
C LEU A 30 21.44 10.53 -2.17
N ASP A 31 22.13 11.30 -3.02
CA ASP A 31 22.41 12.72 -2.82
C ASP A 31 21.16 13.57 -2.63
N VAL A 32 20.01 13.17 -3.21
CA VAL A 32 18.75 13.90 -3.04
C VAL A 32 18.22 13.82 -1.60
N PHE A 33 18.68 12.85 -0.82
CA PHE A 33 18.33 12.66 0.60
C PHE A 33 19.41 13.16 1.56
N LEU A 34 20.66 13.35 1.10
CA LEU A 34 21.83 13.71 1.92
C LEU A 34 22.16 15.22 1.94
N GLY A 35 21.17 16.08 1.71
CA GLY A 35 21.33 17.53 1.84
C GLY A 35 21.52 18.02 3.29
N LYS A 36 21.44 19.34 3.51
CA LYS A 36 21.37 19.90 4.87
C LYS A 36 20.21 19.25 5.62
N GLY A 37 20.46 18.75 6.83
CA GLY A 37 19.43 18.14 7.67
C GLY A 37 18.23 19.07 7.87
N LYS A 38 17.03 18.55 7.59
CA LYS A 38 15.74 19.21 7.79
C LYS A 38 14.89 18.33 8.72
N TYR A 39 14.21 18.93 9.68
CA TYR A 39 13.28 18.23 10.57
C TYR A 39 12.13 19.16 10.91
N GLU A 40 10.91 18.69 10.65
CA GLU A 40 9.67 19.42 10.87
C GLU A 40 8.63 18.45 11.43
N VAL A 41 7.81 18.92 12.37
CA VAL A 41 6.74 18.14 12.98
C VAL A 41 5.51 19.01 13.15
N GLN A 42 4.35 18.45 12.81
CA GLN A 42 3.06 19.12 12.88
C GLN A 42 1.99 18.11 13.28
N GLY A 43 1.00 18.57 14.06
CA GLY A 43 -0.19 17.77 14.35
C GLY A 43 -1.18 17.86 13.18
N LEU A 44 -1.61 16.71 12.64
CA LEU A 44 -2.60 16.66 11.56
C LEU A 44 -4.03 16.36 12.03
N PHE A 45 -4.16 15.67 13.17
CA PHE A 45 -5.42 15.29 13.78
C PHE A 45 -5.24 15.11 15.29
N ALA A 46 -6.33 15.22 16.06
CA ALA A 46 -6.36 15.00 17.50
C ALA A 46 -7.39 13.90 17.83
N ASP A 47 -7.13 13.12 18.88
CA ASP A 47 -8.02 12.07 19.40
C ASP A 47 -8.43 10.95 18.42
N GLU A 48 -7.73 10.86 17.28
CA GLU A 48 -7.89 9.81 16.28
C GLU A 48 -6.59 8.98 16.14
N ARG A 49 -6.66 7.85 15.43
CA ARG A 49 -5.55 6.87 15.36
C ARG A 49 -5.45 6.20 13.99
N ASN A 50 -4.43 5.34 13.85
CA ASN A 50 -4.17 4.52 12.66
C ASN A 50 -3.69 5.34 11.45
N PRO A 51 -2.63 6.15 11.59
CA PRO A 51 -2.14 7.01 10.51
C PRO A 51 -1.45 6.21 9.40
N ASN A 52 -1.58 6.67 8.17
CA ASN A 52 -0.80 6.17 7.05
C ASN A 52 -0.55 7.29 6.01
N PRO A 53 0.70 7.55 5.61
CA PRO A 53 1.02 8.43 4.49
C PRO A 53 1.19 7.66 3.15
N VAL A 54 0.86 8.32 2.05
CA VAL A 54 1.31 7.91 0.70
C VAL A 54 1.64 9.14 -0.12
N VAL A 55 2.67 9.05 -0.96
CA VAL A 55 3.04 10.12 -1.89
C VAL A 55 2.52 9.76 -3.28
N ALA A 56 1.66 10.61 -3.83
CA ALA A 56 1.15 10.50 -5.20
C ALA A 56 2.26 10.82 -6.22
N ARG A 57 2.05 10.48 -7.49
CA ARG A 57 3.01 10.67 -8.58
C ARG A 57 3.54 12.11 -8.68
N GLU A 58 2.67 13.10 -8.49
CA GLU A 58 3.02 14.52 -8.60
C GLU A 58 3.65 15.11 -7.34
N GLY A 59 3.95 14.28 -6.33
CA GLY A 59 4.52 14.72 -5.06
C GLY A 59 3.49 15.13 -4.01
N THR A 60 2.18 15.10 -4.35
CA THR A 60 1.12 15.32 -3.37
C THR A 60 1.23 14.30 -2.24
N VAL A 61 1.39 14.78 -1.01
CA VAL A 61 1.43 13.93 0.18
C VAL A 61 -0.01 13.74 0.66
N VAL A 62 -0.43 12.49 0.77
CA VAL A 62 -1.76 12.11 1.27
C VAL A 62 -1.57 11.46 2.62
N ALA A 63 -2.16 12.06 3.66
CA ALA A 63 -2.22 11.48 4.99
C ALA A 63 -3.63 10.93 5.23
N SER A 64 -3.72 9.70 5.72
CA SER A 64 -5.00 9.06 6.06
C SER A 64 -4.97 8.53 7.49
N TRP A 65 -6.13 8.47 8.14
CA TRP A 65 -6.27 7.89 9.48
C TRP A 65 -7.71 7.46 9.75
N GLY A 66 -7.90 6.61 10.75
CA GLY A 66 -9.24 6.11 11.10
C GLY A 66 -10.11 7.22 11.68
N ASP A 67 -11.33 7.37 11.16
CA ASP A 67 -12.35 8.27 11.72
C ASP A 67 -12.93 7.66 12.99
N VAL A 68 -12.38 8.00 14.15
CA VAL A 68 -12.79 7.37 15.41
C VAL A 68 -14.15 7.90 15.84
N GLU A 69 -14.41 9.19 15.63
CA GLU A 69 -15.63 9.89 16.04
C GLU A 69 -16.90 9.30 15.42
N ASN A 70 -16.86 8.99 14.10
CA ASN A 70 -18.03 8.45 13.40
C ASN A 70 -18.00 6.94 13.13
N ASN A 71 -16.84 6.25 13.20
CA ASN A 71 -16.82 4.78 13.14
C ASN A 71 -17.45 4.12 14.39
N PHE A 72 -17.93 4.92 15.34
CA PHE A 72 -18.71 4.49 16.50
C PHE A 72 -20.22 4.57 16.29
N ALA A 73 -20.69 5.18 15.20
CA ALA A 73 -22.09 5.13 14.84
C ALA A 73 -22.38 3.79 14.13
N PRO A 74 -23.37 3.01 14.57
CA PRO A 74 -23.73 1.76 13.90
C PRO A 74 -24.00 1.97 12.40
N GLY A 75 -23.33 1.20 11.55
CA GLY A 75 -23.52 1.25 10.09
C GLY A 75 -22.68 2.30 9.35
N GLU A 76 -21.99 3.20 10.06
CA GLU A 76 -21.05 4.13 9.45
C GLU A 76 -19.69 3.47 9.25
N THR A 77 -19.01 3.85 8.15
CA THR A 77 -17.61 3.50 7.94
C THR A 77 -16.90 4.67 7.31
N GLY A 78 -15.62 4.81 7.61
CA GLY A 78 -14.76 5.69 6.86
C GLY A 78 -13.39 5.86 7.46
N ILE A 79 -12.55 6.50 6.66
CA ILE A 79 -11.30 7.10 7.10
C ILE A 79 -11.32 8.59 6.78
N ARG A 80 -10.49 9.36 7.47
CA ARG A 80 -10.22 10.75 7.10
C ARG A 80 -8.96 10.81 6.26
N VAL A 81 -8.92 11.80 5.37
CA VAL A 81 -7.80 12.07 4.48
C VAL A 81 -7.52 13.57 4.46
N ARG A 82 -6.23 13.94 4.45
CA ARG A 82 -5.76 15.26 4.06
C ARG A 82 -4.72 15.13 2.95
N CYS A 83 -4.66 16.15 2.11
CA CYS A 83 -3.66 16.26 1.05
C CYS A 83 -2.85 17.55 1.24
N SER A 84 -1.55 17.43 0.98
CA SER A 84 -0.62 18.55 0.85
C SER A 84 -0.02 18.53 -0.55
N GLU A 85 0.04 19.70 -1.18
CA GLU A 85 0.61 19.92 -2.53
C GLU A 85 1.94 20.68 -2.45
N ASP A 86 2.45 20.93 -1.24
CA ASP A 86 3.63 21.72 -0.92
C ASP A 86 4.54 20.97 0.07
N GLU A 87 4.82 19.70 -0.24
CA GLU A 87 5.81 18.86 0.49
C GLU A 87 5.43 18.56 1.96
N GLY A 88 4.16 18.77 2.33
CA GLY A 88 3.68 18.61 3.69
C GLY A 88 3.69 19.90 4.50
N LEU A 89 3.97 21.07 3.93
CA LEU A 89 4.01 22.33 4.69
C LEU A 89 2.61 22.83 5.07
N THR A 90 1.64 22.71 4.15
CA THR A 90 0.24 23.06 4.41
C THR A 90 -0.69 21.93 3.98
N TRP A 91 -1.86 21.87 4.62
CA TRP A 91 -2.83 20.80 4.40
C TRP A 91 -4.20 21.37 4.13
N LYS A 92 -4.89 20.79 3.16
CA LYS A 92 -6.32 21.02 2.94
C LYS A 92 -7.12 20.50 4.13
N ASP A 93 -8.37 20.95 4.25
CA ASP A 93 -9.31 20.44 5.24
C ASP A 93 -9.48 18.93 5.11
N ALA A 94 -9.75 18.27 6.24
CA ALA A 94 -9.95 16.83 6.25
C ALA A 94 -11.21 16.46 5.48
N ALA A 95 -11.07 15.54 4.53
CA ALA A 95 -12.18 14.91 3.82
C ALA A 95 -12.46 13.51 4.39
N LYS A 96 -13.73 13.11 4.48
CA LYS A 96 -14.13 11.75 4.86
C LYS A 96 -14.25 10.87 3.61
N CYS A 97 -13.60 9.71 3.65
CA CYS A 97 -13.73 8.67 2.64
C CYS A 97 -14.62 7.55 3.18
N HIS A 98 -15.87 7.48 2.71
CA HIS A 98 -16.89 6.55 3.22
C HIS A 98 -16.77 5.11 2.69
N ILE A 99 -15.94 4.87 1.67
CA ILE A 99 -15.79 3.54 1.07
C ILE A 99 -14.69 2.70 1.72
N LEU A 100 -13.70 3.37 2.31
CA LEU A 100 -12.57 2.73 2.97
C LEU A 100 -12.87 2.50 4.45
N PRO A 101 -12.81 1.25 4.93
CA PRO A 101 -13.08 0.96 6.33
C PRO A 101 -11.89 1.35 7.20
N GLY A 102 -12.14 2.16 8.23
CA GLY A 102 -11.18 2.45 9.31
C GLY A 102 -11.38 1.59 10.56
N GLY A 103 -12.54 0.92 10.67
CA GLY A 103 -13.02 0.20 11.85
C GLY A 103 -14.10 -0.84 11.51
N ALA A 104 -14.26 -1.87 12.36
CA ALA A 104 -15.27 -2.91 12.16
C ALA A 104 -16.68 -2.32 12.30
N ARG A 105 -17.57 -2.51 11.31
CA ARG A 105 -18.82 -1.73 11.16
C ARG A 105 -19.88 -1.98 12.24
N GLY A 106 -19.77 -3.07 13.00
CA GLY A 106 -20.68 -3.42 14.09
C GLY A 106 -20.12 -3.18 15.49
N SER A 107 -18.96 -2.53 15.64
CA SER A 107 -18.28 -2.35 16.91
C SER A 107 -18.15 -0.88 17.28
N ILE A 108 -18.53 -0.57 18.52
CA ILE A 108 -18.40 0.75 19.10
C ILE A 108 -17.15 0.76 19.98
N GLY A 109 -16.31 1.77 19.82
CA GLY A 109 -15.17 2.02 20.69
C GLY A 109 -13.81 1.73 20.06
N PRO A 110 -12.74 2.22 20.72
CA PRO A 110 -11.38 2.28 20.18
C PRO A 110 -10.78 0.94 19.70
N GLY A 111 -11.31 -0.18 20.22
CA GLY A 111 -10.91 -1.54 19.83
C GLY A 111 -11.40 -1.97 18.45
N SER A 112 -12.27 -1.21 17.78
CA SER A 112 -12.75 -1.53 16.44
C SER A 112 -11.80 -1.07 15.31
N ALA A 113 -11.06 0.02 15.53
CA ALA A 113 -10.25 0.69 14.50
C ALA A 113 -8.86 0.08 14.31
N CYS A 114 -8.34 0.02 13.09
CA CYS A 114 -7.07 -0.68 12.82
C CYS A 114 -6.22 -0.01 11.75
N LEU A 115 -4.90 -0.10 11.94
CA LEU A 115 -3.90 0.34 10.99
C LEU A 115 -4.06 -0.42 9.67
N ALA A 116 -4.22 0.37 8.62
CA ALA A 116 -4.26 -0.08 7.25
C ALA A 116 -2.87 -0.10 6.63
N GLY A 117 -2.68 -0.93 5.61
CA GLY A 117 -1.54 -0.79 4.70
C GLY A 117 -1.93 0.06 3.49
N LEU A 118 -1.01 0.90 3.02
CA LEU A 118 -1.23 1.84 1.92
C LEU A 118 0.04 1.90 1.06
N VAL A 119 -0.07 1.71 -0.24
CA VAL A 119 1.08 1.78 -1.16
C VAL A 119 0.66 2.28 -2.53
N ARG A 120 1.53 3.09 -3.17
CA ARG A 120 1.39 3.47 -4.58
C ARG A 120 2.26 2.55 -5.44
N LEU A 121 1.73 2.06 -6.56
CA LEU A 121 2.55 1.30 -7.50
C LEU A 121 3.53 2.21 -8.27
N PRO A 122 4.76 1.75 -8.53
CA PRO A 122 5.74 2.49 -9.33
C PRO A 122 5.45 2.39 -10.83
N VAL A 123 4.30 2.91 -11.27
CA VAL A 123 3.89 2.90 -12.69
C VAL A 123 4.02 4.31 -13.30
N PRO A 124 4.83 4.48 -14.36
CA PRO A 124 4.99 5.78 -15.03
C PRO A 124 3.65 6.36 -15.48
N GLY A 125 3.43 7.64 -15.16
CA GLY A 125 2.24 8.38 -15.58
C GLY A 125 0.94 7.96 -14.89
N ARG A 126 0.96 7.07 -13.88
CA ARG A 126 -0.26 6.56 -13.23
C ARG A 126 -0.19 6.67 -11.70
N ASP A 127 -1.33 7.03 -11.11
CA ASP A 127 -1.57 6.91 -9.68
C ASP A 127 -2.45 5.69 -9.43
N ILE A 128 -1.80 4.58 -9.08
CA ILE A 128 -2.48 3.36 -8.66
C ILE A 128 -2.14 3.14 -7.20
N VAL A 129 -3.12 3.28 -6.32
CA VAL A 129 -2.93 3.18 -4.88
C VAL A 129 -3.73 2.00 -4.34
N PHE A 130 -3.10 1.21 -3.47
CA PHE A 130 -3.71 0.09 -2.78
C PHE A 130 -3.92 0.44 -1.32
N TYR A 131 -5.08 0.07 -0.79
CA TYR A 131 -5.44 0.18 0.62
C TYR A 131 -5.85 -1.20 1.14
N SER A 132 -5.23 -1.66 2.22
CA SER A 132 -5.64 -2.88 2.93
C SER A 132 -6.21 -2.55 4.29
N ASN A 133 -7.38 -3.11 4.59
CA ASN A 133 -7.92 -3.22 5.94
C ASN A 133 -8.93 -4.38 5.94
N PHE A 134 -9.47 -4.76 7.09
CA PHE A 134 -10.60 -5.71 7.11
C PHE A 134 -11.83 -5.12 6.41
N ASP A 135 -12.72 -5.97 5.91
CA ASP A 135 -14.05 -5.58 5.40
C ASP A 135 -15.16 -6.29 6.16
N SER A 136 -15.19 -6.09 7.48
CA SER A 136 -16.15 -6.74 8.34
C SER A 136 -17.43 -5.92 8.48
N LEU A 137 -18.56 -6.56 8.16
CA LEU A 137 -19.90 -6.05 8.47
C LEU A 137 -20.27 -6.24 9.95
N THR A 138 -19.46 -6.99 10.70
CA THR A 138 -19.71 -7.33 12.11
C THR A 138 -18.90 -6.45 13.05
N ALA A 139 -19.03 -6.70 14.37
CA ALA A 139 -18.19 -6.07 15.38
C ALA A 139 -16.73 -6.56 15.35
N GLU A 140 -16.47 -7.71 14.76
CA GLU A 140 -15.14 -8.31 14.77
C GLU A 140 -14.29 -7.85 13.61
N ARG A 141 -13.00 -7.65 13.85
CA ARG A 141 -12.03 -7.39 12.78
C ARG A 141 -11.76 -8.69 12.02
N ARG A 142 -12.25 -8.76 10.78
CA ARG A 142 -12.20 -9.98 9.98
C ARG A 142 -12.12 -9.71 8.49
N ASP A 143 -11.58 -10.67 7.77
CA ASP A 143 -11.61 -10.73 6.32
C ASP A 143 -10.82 -9.57 5.68
N VAL A 144 -9.49 -9.66 5.77
CA VAL A 144 -8.56 -8.67 5.20
C VAL A 144 -8.84 -8.53 3.71
N THR A 145 -9.09 -7.30 3.29
CA THR A 145 -9.53 -6.96 1.95
C THR A 145 -8.70 -5.81 1.41
N LEU A 146 -8.23 -5.98 0.18
CA LEU A 146 -7.56 -4.94 -0.57
C LEU A 146 -8.56 -4.17 -1.42
N ARG A 147 -8.32 -2.88 -1.55
CA ARG A 147 -9.02 -1.97 -2.45
C ARG A 147 -7.97 -1.28 -3.31
N VAL A 148 -8.33 -0.95 -4.55
CA VAL A 148 -7.43 -0.23 -5.46
C VAL A 148 -8.12 1.00 -6.05
N ASN A 149 -7.33 2.07 -6.17
CA ASN A 149 -7.66 3.34 -6.77
C ASN A 149 -6.89 3.53 -8.10
N PHE A 150 -7.43 4.34 -9.01
CA PHE A 150 -6.78 4.71 -10.27
C PHE A 150 -6.85 6.21 -10.63
N ASP A 151 -7.28 7.07 -9.70
CA ASP A 151 -7.60 8.48 -9.95
C ASP A 151 -7.10 9.43 -8.84
N GLY A 152 -6.03 9.03 -8.14
CA GLY A 152 -5.39 9.85 -7.10
C GLY A 152 -6.09 9.74 -5.74
N ALA A 153 -6.44 8.52 -5.34
CA ALA A 153 -7.17 8.17 -4.13
C ALA A 153 -8.62 8.70 -4.02
N LYS A 154 -9.21 9.22 -5.11
CA LYS A 154 -10.57 9.79 -5.10
C LYS A 154 -11.65 8.71 -5.05
N THR A 155 -11.54 7.66 -5.86
CA THR A 155 -12.51 6.55 -5.91
C THR A 155 -11.88 5.17 -5.82
N TRP A 156 -12.59 4.18 -5.29
CA TRP A 156 -12.05 2.84 -5.02
C TRP A 156 -12.85 1.76 -5.74
N PRO A 157 -12.77 1.63 -7.07
CA PRO A 157 -13.72 0.86 -7.88
C PRO A 157 -13.69 -0.66 -7.71
N ILE A 158 -12.61 -1.21 -7.13
CA ILE A 158 -12.39 -2.65 -7.00
C ILE A 158 -11.94 -2.98 -5.58
N LYS A 159 -12.48 -4.07 -5.05
CA LYS A 159 -11.99 -4.72 -3.85
C LYS A 159 -11.82 -6.21 -4.05
N ARG A 160 -10.93 -6.84 -3.28
CA ARG A 160 -10.79 -8.30 -3.21
C ARG A 160 -10.31 -8.74 -1.84
N MET A 161 -10.95 -9.75 -1.28
CA MET A 161 -10.52 -10.37 -0.03
C MET A 161 -9.20 -11.13 -0.24
N VAL A 162 -8.22 -10.87 0.62
CA VAL A 162 -6.90 -11.52 0.63
C VAL A 162 -6.91 -12.73 1.57
N LEU A 163 -7.44 -12.55 2.78
CA LEU A 163 -7.46 -13.59 3.80
C LEU A 163 -8.76 -13.55 4.59
N ARG A 164 -9.45 -14.69 4.63
CA ARG A 164 -10.64 -14.91 5.45
C ARG A 164 -10.24 -15.22 6.89
N GLY A 165 -11.04 -14.74 7.85
CA GLY A 165 -10.87 -15.06 9.28
C GLY A 165 -10.58 -13.84 10.14
N SER A 166 -10.13 -14.08 11.38
CA SER A 166 -9.76 -13.01 12.32
C SER A 166 -8.58 -12.22 11.78
N SER A 167 -8.59 -10.90 11.91
CA SER A 167 -7.51 -10.07 11.38
C SER A 167 -7.25 -8.84 12.22
N ALA A 168 -6.03 -8.32 12.13
CA ALA A 168 -5.67 -7.02 12.67
C ALA A 168 -4.83 -6.25 11.67
N TYR A 169 -3.65 -5.77 12.08
CA TYR A 169 -2.82 -4.88 11.29
C TYR A 169 -2.37 -5.52 9.99
N SER A 170 -2.32 -4.71 8.94
CA SER A 170 -1.70 -5.07 7.67
C SER A 170 -0.76 -3.98 7.19
N SER A 171 0.23 -4.39 6.40
CA SER A 171 1.13 -3.52 5.65
C SER A 171 1.23 -4.04 4.23
N VAL A 172 1.39 -3.14 3.25
CA VAL A 172 1.43 -3.49 1.83
C VAL A 172 2.66 -2.85 1.22
N ASP A 173 3.32 -3.56 0.33
CA ASP A 173 4.42 -3.04 -0.48
C ASP A 173 4.34 -3.54 -1.91
N ALA A 174 4.99 -2.84 -2.82
CA ALA A 174 5.03 -3.16 -4.24
C ALA A 174 6.44 -3.54 -4.68
N GLY A 175 6.54 -4.59 -5.48
CA GLY A 175 7.79 -4.95 -6.10
C GLY A 175 8.28 -3.88 -7.08
N ARG A 176 9.60 -3.85 -7.25
CA ARG A 176 10.29 -2.86 -8.07
C ARG A 176 10.43 -3.36 -9.51
N PRO A 177 10.30 -2.49 -10.53
CA PRO A 177 10.61 -2.86 -11.90
C PRO A 177 12.03 -3.49 -12.04
N GLN A 178 12.30 -4.20 -13.12
CA GLN A 178 13.54 -4.88 -13.49
C GLN A 178 14.25 -5.66 -12.35
N THR A 179 13.51 -6.06 -11.30
CA THR A 179 13.98 -6.92 -10.21
C THR A 179 13.18 -8.23 -10.20
N SER A 180 13.60 -9.20 -9.40
CA SER A 180 12.82 -10.44 -9.18
C SER A 180 11.45 -10.20 -8.54
N SER A 181 11.22 -9.02 -7.96
CA SER A 181 9.94 -8.61 -7.38
C SER A 181 8.99 -7.93 -8.38
N GLU A 182 9.43 -7.64 -9.61
CA GLU A 182 8.62 -6.94 -10.60
C GLU A 182 7.24 -7.61 -10.79
N GLY A 183 6.19 -6.78 -10.78
CA GLY A 183 4.80 -7.22 -10.97
C GLY A 183 4.15 -7.85 -9.74
N TRP A 184 4.89 -8.03 -8.64
CA TRP A 184 4.34 -8.50 -7.38
C TRP A 184 3.90 -7.35 -6.48
N ILE A 185 2.83 -7.61 -5.74
CA ILE A 185 2.36 -6.82 -4.61
C ILE A 185 2.36 -7.76 -3.41
N TYR A 186 2.82 -7.26 -2.27
CA TYR A 186 2.98 -8.02 -1.05
C TYR A 186 2.10 -7.42 0.04
N ILE A 187 1.50 -8.27 0.86
CA ILE A 187 0.80 -7.86 2.08
C ILE A 187 1.23 -8.76 3.23
N LEU A 188 1.73 -8.14 4.29
CA LEU A 188 2.00 -8.79 5.57
C LEU A 188 0.90 -8.42 6.54
N LEU A 189 0.27 -9.41 7.17
CA LEU A 189 -0.90 -9.21 8.01
C LEU A 189 -0.84 -10.03 9.31
N ALA A 190 -1.37 -9.48 10.39
CA ALA A 190 -1.62 -10.18 11.64
C ALA A 190 -3.01 -10.87 11.59
N SER A 191 -3.04 -12.16 11.91
CA SER A 191 -4.24 -13.00 11.85
C SER A 191 -4.08 -14.21 12.78
N GLY A 192 -5.07 -15.10 12.79
CA GLY A 192 -5.02 -16.34 13.54
C GLY A 192 -6.36 -17.07 13.55
N LYS A 193 -6.31 -18.36 13.90
CA LYS A 193 -7.52 -19.17 14.03
C LYS A 193 -8.23 -18.90 15.35
N ARG A 194 -7.46 -18.67 16.43
CA ARG A 194 -7.97 -18.42 17.78
C ARG A 194 -8.05 -16.93 18.09
N HIS A 195 -7.07 -16.16 17.63
CA HIS A 195 -7.00 -14.73 17.91
C HIS A 195 -6.29 -13.94 16.80
N ARG A 196 -6.67 -12.67 16.59
CA ARG A 196 -6.12 -11.79 15.55
C ARG A 196 -4.64 -11.41 15.67
N TYR A 197 -4.00 -11.71 16.80
CA TYR A 197 -2.58 -11.46 17.06
C TYR A 197 -1.80 -12.76 17.32
N GLU A 198 -2.27 -13.87 16.77
CA GLU A 198 -1.66 -15.19 16.97
C GLU A 198 -0.49 -15.42 16.01
N GLU A 199 -0.66 -15.05 14.74
CA GLU A 199 0.27 -15.37 13.65
C GLU A 199 0.40 -14.20 12.66
N GLY A 200 1.50 -14.21 11.90
CA GLY A 200 1.73 -13.34 10.76
C GLY A 200 1.62 -14.12 9.45
N TYR A 201 0.90 -13.59 8.46
CA TYR A 201 0.78 -14.17 7.12
C TYR A 201 1.31 -13.20 6.08
N MET A 202 2.04 -13.73 5.10
CA MET A 202 2.43 -13.01 3.90
C MET A 202 1.64 -13.55 2.71
N ALA A 203 1.00 -12.67 1.95
CA ALA A 203 0.45 -13.00 0.64
C ALA A 203 1.13 -12.16 -0.44
N ARG A 204 1.24 -12.72 -1.65
CA ARG A 204 1.69 -12.01 -2.84
C ARG A 204 0.79 -12.28 -4.03
N PHE A 205 0.53 -11.25 -4.82
CA PHE A 205 -0.35 -11.30 -6.00
C PHE A 205 0.04 -10.19 -6.96
N ASN A 206 -0.58 -10.14 -8.13
CA ASN A 206 -0.41 -9.04 -9.09
C ASN A 206 -1.72 -8.26 -9.25
N LEU A 207 -1.68 -7.13 -9.97
CA LEU A 207 -2.86 -6.31 -10.22
C LEU A 207 -3.95 -7.10 -10.97
N SER A 208 -3.59 -7.98 -11.90
CA SER A 208 -4.55 -8.81 -12.65
C SER A 208 -5.37 -9.70 -11.73
N TRP A 209 -4.77 -10.30 -10.70
CA TRP A 209 -5.49 -11.03 -9.67
C TRP A 209 -6.51 -10.10 -8.99
N LEU A 210 -6.12 -8.91 -8.53
CA LEU A 210 -7.07 -8.02 -7.88
C LEU A 210 -8.26 -7.63 -8.78
N LEU A 211 -8.02 -7.42 -10.08
CA LEU A 211 -9.02 -6.94 -11.04
C LEU A 211 -10.13 -7.95 -11.38
N GLN A 212 -10.01 -9.22 -10.98
CA GLN A 212 -10.98 -10.28 -11.26
C GLN A 212 -12.24 -10.24 -10.37
N GLU A 213 -12.32 -9.36 -9.37
CA GLU A 213 -13.30 -9.43 -8.27
C GLU A 213 -14.19 -8.19 -8.12
N GLU A 214 -14.97 -8.17 -7.04
CA GLU A 214 -16.11 -7.32 -6.72
C GLU A 214 -15.90 -5.81 -7.00
N ARG A 215 -16.90 -5.23 -7.67
CA ARG A 215 -17.05 -3.78 -7.81
C ARG A 215 -17.56 -3.22 -6.49
N THR A 216 -16.91 -2.19 -5.98
CA THR A 216 -17.39 -1.48 -4.79
C THR A 216 -18.60 -0.59 -5.05
N GLY A 217 -18.86 -0.25 -6.32
CA GLY A 217 -19.82 0.76 -6.72
C GLY A 217 -19.27 2.20 -6.68
N ASP A 218 -18.04 2.40 -6.20
CA ASP A 218 -17.40 3.70 -6.08
C ASP A 218 -16.41 3.96 -7.22
N GLY A 219 -16.82 4.79 -8.19
CA GLY A 219 -16.01 5.15 -9.35
C GLY A 219 -16.04 4.12 -10.49
N LYS A 220 -15.20 4.36 -11.50
CA LYS A 220 -15.13 3.54 -12.73
C LYS A 220 -13.69 3.08 -12.95
N LEU A 221 -13.55 1.90 -13.55
CA LEU A 221 -12.24 1.50 -14.05
C LEU A 221 -11.88 2.37 -15.26
N PRO A 222 -10.66 2.93 -15.32
CA PRO A 222 -10.21 3.64 -16.50
C PRO A 222 -10.14 2.71 -17.72
N GLY A 223 -10.40 3.25 -18.92
CA GLY A 223 -10.38 2.45 -20.16
C GLY A 223 -9.02 1.84 -20.52
N TRP A 224 -7.93 2.30 -19.89
CA TRP A 224 -6.59 1.74 -20.06
C TRP A 224 -6.31 0.51 -19.17
N VAL A 225 -7.18 0.22 -18.19
CA VAL A 225 -7.10 -1.00 -17.38
C VAL A 225 -7.77 -2.14 -18.15
N LYS A 226 -6.97 -3.00 -18.77
CA LYS A 226 -7.45 -4.22 -19.44
C LYS A 226 -7.53 -5.36 -18.43
N ARG A 227 -8.57 -6.19 -18.54
CA ARG A 227 -8.79 -7.40 -17.74
C ARG A 227 -8.43 -8.63 -18.53
#